data_AF-A0A139L0Y3-F1
#
_entry.id   AF-A0A139L0Y3-F1
#
_cell.length_a   1.000
_cell.length_b   1.000
_cell.length_c   1.000
_cell.angle_alpha   90.00
_cell.angle_beta   90.00
_cell.angle_gamma   90.00
#
_symmetry.space_group_name_H-M   'P 1'
#
loop_
_entity.id
_entity.type
_entity.pdbx_description
1 polymer ?
#
loop_
_entity_poly.entity_id
_entity_poly.type
_entity_poly.pdbx_seq_one_letter_code
_entity_poly.pdbx_strand_id
1 'polypeptide(L)'
;TYLTPDMETQKHRSESATLYIDYPTGVYDVRREFHNNRPELKKLDSLMRPLTEGNLASISSISICGYASPDGTYKDNEILASNRARCFKEYMHTTYAPEHDLYKVSSVPEDWDGLVELLQRRPMNHGDEVLSLIARTSIFEGREKQLMDMYGGTVYRELLK
;
A
#
# COMPACT_ATOMS: atom_id res chain seq x y z
N THR A 1 36.50 13.67 29.47
CA THR A 1 36.61 12.24 29.10
C THR A 1 35.65 11.98 27.96
N TYR A 2 36.15 11.52 26.81
CA TYR A 2 35.29 11.10 25.71
C TYR A 2 34.75 9.70 26.01
N LEU A 3 33.43 9.53 25.94
CA LEU A 3 32.78 8.24 26.03
C LEU A 3 32.86 7.58 24.66
N THR A 4 33.57 6.46 24.56
CA THR A 4 33.54 5.61 23.38
C THR A 4 32.24 4.79 23.46
N PRO A 5 31.33 4.89 22.48
CA PRO A 5 30.11 4.09 22.51
C PRO A 5 30.47 2.60 22.45
N ASP A 6 29.77 1.78 23.24
CA ASP A 6 29.91 0.33 23.16
C ASP A 6 29.61 -0.13 21.73
N MET A 7 30.47 -0.99 21.22
CA MET A 7 30.40 -1.46 19.84
C MET A 7 29.20 -2.38 19.67
N GLU A 8 28.11 -1.83 19.15
CA GLU A 8 26.91 -2.58 18.79
C GLU A 8 27.27 -3.57 17.67
N THR A 9 27.22 -4.87 17.94
CA THR A 9 27.69 -5.92 17.02
C THR A 9 26.73 -6.15 15.84
N GLN A 10 25.45 -5.81 15.99
CA GLN A 10 24.44 -5.95 14.94
C GLN A 10 23.40 -4.83 15.05
N LYS A 11 23.28 -4.01 14.00
CA LYS A 11 22.32 -2.91 13.94
C LYS A 11 21.10 -3.31 13.13
N HIS A 12 19.92 -3.29 13.75
CA HIS A 12 18.65 -3.49 13.05
C HIS A 12 18.17 -2.17 12.45
N ARG A 13 17.71 -2.21 11.19
CA ARG A 13 17.07 -1.09 10.50
C ARG A 13 15.81 -1.57 9.81
N SER A 14 14.81 -0.70 9.76
CA SER A 14 13.57 -0.94 9.04
C SER A 14 13.40 0.17 8.01
N GLU A 15 13.08 -0.21 6.79
CA GLU A 15 12.70 0.71 5.71
C GLU A 15 11.33 0.28 5.17
N SER A 16 10.53 1.26 4.76
CA SER A 16 9.18 1.04 4.24
C SER A 16 8.91 1.96 3.07
N ALA A 17 8.20 1.46 2.07
CA ALA A 17 7.68 2.27 0.98
C ALA A 17 6.29 1.81 0.57
N THR A 18 5.44 2.79 0.23
CA THR A 18 4.15 2.56 -0.40
C THR A 18 4.31 2.72 -1.91
N LEU A 19 3.82 1.74 -2.66
CA LEU A 19 3.85 1.70 -4.11
C LEU A 19 2.43 1.74 -4.67
N TYR A 20 2.22 2.52 -5.74
CA TYR A 20 0.94 2.60 -6.42
C TYR A 20 0.99 1.79 -7.71
N ILE A 21 0.59 0.52 -7.64
CA ILE A 21 0.67 -0.41 -8.76
C ILE A 21 -0.67 -0.48 -9.50
N ASP A 22 -0.63 -0.16 -10.79
CA ASP A 22 -1.71 -0.35 -11.75
C ASP A 22 -1.77 -1.83 -12.17
N TYR A 23 -2.99 -2.37 -12.27
CA TYR A 23 -3.22 -3.76 -12.68
C TYR A 23 -4.16 -3.82 -13.89
N PRO A 24 -3.89 -4.67 -14.90
CA PRO A 24 -4.88 -4.94 -15.94
C PRO A 24 -6.16 -5.52 -15.35
N THR A 25 -7.29 -5.26 -15.98
CA THR A 25 -8.59 -5.78 -15.53
C THR A 25 -8.56 -7.31 -15.39
N GLY A 26 -8.95 -7.81 -14.21
CA GLY A 26 -8.99 -9.25 -13.91
C GLY A 26 -7.61 -9.90 -13.72
N VAL A 27 -6.53 -9.13 -13.67
CA VAL A 27 -5.16 -9.63 -13.50
C VAL A 27 -4.59 -9.09 -12.20
N TYR A 28 -3.96 -9.95 -11.40
CA TYR A 28 -3.32 -9.58 -10.13
C TYR A 28 -1.79 -9.54 -10.23
N ASP A 29 -1.22 -10.04 -11.32
CA ASP A 29 0.21 -10.06 -11.51
C ASP A 29 0.75 -8.66 -11.79
N VAL A 30 1.85 -8.33 -11.10
CA VAL A 30 2.57 -7.07 -11.28
C VAL A 30 3.19 -7.06 -12.66
N ARG A 31 2.81 -6.07 -13.48
CA ARG A 31 3.38 -5.86 -14.82
C ARG A 31 4.16 -4.56 -14.85
N ARG A 32 5.48 -4.68 -14.90
CA ARG A 32 6.39 -3.51 -14.82
C ARG A 32 6.14 -2.45 -15.87
N GLU A 33 5.76 -2.87 -17.09
CA GLU A 33 5.53 -1.98 -18.22
C GLU A 33 4.04 -1.59 -18.38
N PHE A 34 3.17 -1.98 -17.45
CA PHE A 34 1.77 -1.59 -17.48
C PHE A 34 1.59 -0.20 -16.87
N HIS A 35 1.01 0.72 -17.64
CA HIS A 35 0.70 2.09 -17.23
C HIS A 35 1.87 2.77 -16.49
N ASN A 36 1.66 3.22 -15.25
CA ASN A 36 2.63 3.99 -14.49
C ASN A 36 3.44 3.13 -13.50
N ASN A 37 3.49 1.81 -13.70
CA ASN A 37 4.19 0.90 -12.78
C ASN A 37 5.70 1.06 -12.79
N ARG A 38 6.29 1.41 -13.93
CA ARG A 38 7.75 1.52 -14.09
C ARG A 38 8.39 2.48 -13.07
N PRO A 39 7.93 3.73 -12.90
CA PRO A 39 8.49 4.62 -11.88
C PRO A 39 8.25 4.14 -10.45
N GLU A 40 7.10 3.53 -10.15
CA GLU A 40 6.80 2.99 -8.82
C GLU A 40 7.73 1.82 -8.46
N LEU A 41 7.89 0.86 -9.37
CA LEU A 41 8.80 -0.27 -9.19
C LEU A 41 10.27 0.13 -9.21
N LYS A 42 10.61 1.31 -9.74
CA LYS A 42 11.96 1.86 -9.60
C LYS A 42 12.28 2.26 -8.16
N LYS A 43 11.28 2.72 -7.38
CA LYS A 43 11.47 2.97 -5.93
C LYS A 43 11.84 1.68 -5.21
N LEU A 44 11.18 0.59 -5.59
CA LEU A 44 11.47 -0.74 -5.07
C LEU A 44 12.88 -1.22 -5.44
N ASP A 45 13.31 -1.02 -6.69
CA ASP A 45 14.69 -1.33 -7.10
C ASP A 45 15.71 -0.59 -6.24
N SER A 46 15.47 0.68 -5.93
CA SER A 46 16.36 1.49 -5.09
C SER A 46 16.46 0.98 -3.65
N LEU A 47 15.40 0.37 -3.11
CA LEU A 47 15.39 -0.23 -1.78
C LEU A 47 16.05 -1.62 -1.77
N MET A 48 15.76 -2.43 -2.78
CA MET A 48 16.16 -3.84 -2.80
C MET A 48 17.58 -4.07 -3.28
N ARG A 49 18.07 -3.33 -4.30
CA ARG A 49 19.40 -3.56 -4.87
C ARG A 49 20.55 -3.52 -3.85
N PRO A 50 20.62 -2.53 -2.93
CA PRO A 50 21.68 -2.52 -1.92
C PRO A 50 21.66 -3.73 -0.99
N LEU A 51 20.48 -4.34 -0.78
CA LEU A 51 20.28 -5.50 0.09
C LEU A 51 20.56 -6.83 -0.62
N THR A 52 20.43 -6.88 -1.95
CA THR A 52 20.68 -8.09 -2.75
C THR A 52 22.08 -8.15 -3.34
N GLU A 53 22.69 -7.00 -3.63
CA GLU A 53 24.03 -6.90 -4.24
C GLU A 53 25.15 -6.64 -3.20
N GLY A 54 24.80 -6.10 -2.02
CA GLY A 54 25.74 -5.80 -0.96
C GLY A 54 26.00 -6.97 -0.01
N ASN A 55 27.21 -7.04 0.59
CA ASN A 55 27.55 -8.06 1.59
C ASN A 55 27.41 -7.57 3.05
N LEU A 56 26.96 -6.33 3.25
CA LEU A 56 27.01 -5.64 4.55
C LEU A 56 25.67 -5.70 5.32
N ALA A 57 24.60 -6.21 4.71
CA ALA A 57 23.29 -6.31 5.32
C ALA A 57 22.60 -7.59 4.88
N SER A 58 21.84 -8.21 5.79
CA SER A 58 20.94 -9.32 5.50
C SER A 58 19.49 -8.91 5.77
N ILE A 59 18.59 -9.42 4.96
CA ILE A 59 17.15 -9.18 5.14
C ILE A 59 16.66 -10.15 6.22
N SER A 60 16.10 -9.60 7.30
CA SER A 60 15.54 -10.42 8.39
C SER A 60 14.04 -10.70 8.21
N SER A 61 13.31 -9.80 7.56
CA SER A 61 11.90 -9.99 7.20
C SER A 61 11.46 -8.98 6.15
N ILE A 62 10.45 -9.34 5.37
CA ILE A 62 9.77 -8.46 4.42
C ILE A 62 8.27 -8.51 4.74
N SER A 63 7.67 -7.36 5.01
CA SER A 63 6.22 -7.27 5.22
C SER A 63 5.56 -6.64 4.00
N ILE A 64 4.57 -7.33 3.43
CA ILE A 64 3.79 -6.86 2.28
C ILE A 64 2.34 -6.75 2.72
N CYS A 65 1.77 -5.55 2.64
CA CYS A 65 0.34 -5.33 2.85
C CYS A 65 -0.29 -4.86 1.54
N GLY A 66 -1.26 -5.61 1.03
CA GLY A 66 -2.05 -5.21 -0.13
C GLY A 66 -3.29 -4.40 0.29
N TYR A 67 -3.63 -3.41 -0.52
CA TYR A 67 -4.75 -2.52 -0.29
C TYR A 67 -5.67 -2.50 -1.53
N ALA A 68 -6.97 -2.33 -1.31
CA ALA A 68 -7.90 -1.89 -2.34
C ALA A 68 -8.54 -0.57 -1.91
N SER A 69 -8.91 0.23 -2.91
CA SER A 69 -9.62 1.47 -2.70
C SER A 69 -11.01 1.17 -2.13
N PRO A 70 -11.58 2.08 -1.32
CA PRO A 70 -12.87 1.89 -0.66
C PRO A 70 -14.05 2.12 -1.62
N ASP A 71 -14.00 1.50 -2.80
CA ASP A 71 -15.05 1.48 -3.80
C ASP A 71 -15.49 0.05 -4.13
N GLY A 72 -16.79 -0.15 -4.32
CA GLY A 72 -17.34 -1.48 -4.63
C GLY A 72 -17.59 -2.33 -3.39
N THR A 73 -17.83 -3.63 -3.58
CA THR A 73 -18.21 -4.47 -2.43
C THR A 73 -17.00 -4.84 -1.58
N TYR A 74 -17.17 -4.82 -0.26
CA TYR A 74 -16.14 -5.24 0.70
C TYR A 74 -15.51 -6.60 0.35
N LYS A 75 -16.34 -7.56 -0.10
CA LYS A 75 -15.88 -8.91 -0.48
C LYS A 75 -14.98 -8.88 -1.71
N ASP A 76 -15.33 -8.11 -2.72
CA ASP A 76 -14.50 -7.99 -3.93
C ASP A 76 -13.18 -7.29 -3.59
N ASN A 77 -13.22 -6.28 -2.72
CA ASN A 77 -12.07 -5.57 -2.21
C ASN A 77 -11.13 -6.45 -1.37
N GLU A 78 -11.68 -7.34 -0.55
CA GLU A 78 -10.90 -8.35 0.18
C GLU A 78 -10.17 -9.30 -0.76
N ILE A 79 -10.86 -9.81 -1.80
CA ILE A 79 -10.27 -10.66 -2.83
C ILE A 79 -9.18 -9.90 -3.61
N LEU A 80 -9.43 -8.64 -3.94
CA LEU A 80 -8.51 -7.80 -4.71
C LEU A 80 -7.23 -7.51 -3.91
N ALA A 81 -7.37 -7.02 -2.68
CA ALA A 81 -6.25 -6.67 -1.81
C ALA A 81 -5.38 -7.87 -1.47
N SER A 82 -5.99 -9.01 -1.12
CA SER A 82 -5.27 -10.25 -0.78
C SER A 82 -4.52 -10.85 -1.97
N ASN A 83 -5.15 -10.90 -3.15
CA ASN A 83 -4.48 -11.40 -4.36
C ASN A 83 -3.34 -10.49 -4.81
N ARG A 84 -3.52 -9.17 -4.77
CA ARG A 84 -2.45 -8.22 -5.08
C ARG A 84 -1.25 -8.40 -4.16
N ALA A 85 -1.47 -8.55 -2.85
CA ALA A 85 -0.39 -8.78 -1.89
C ALA A 85 0.40 -10.08 -2.19
N ARG A 86 -0.32 -11.17 -2.49
CA ARG A 86 0.27 -12.47 -2.83
C ARG A 86 1.04 -12.42 -4.15
N CYS A 87 0.45 -11.87 -5.21
CA CYS A 87 1.14 -11.74 -6.51
C CYS A 87 2.34 -10.77 -6.42
N PHE A 88 2.27 -9.74 -5.57
CA PHE A 88 3.40 -8.86 -5.32
C PHE A 88 4.54 -9.57 -4.58
N LYS A 89 4.24 -10.48 -3.64
CA LYS A 89 5.26 -11.38 -3.05
C LYS A 89 5.97 -12.20 -4.14
N GLU A 90 5.21 -12.80 -5.05
CA GLU A 90 5.81 -13.59 -6.15
C GLU A 90 6.69 -12.72 -7.05
N TYR A 91 6.22 -11.52 -7.41
CA TYR A 91 7.05 -10.55 -8.15
C TYR A 91 8.35 -10.21 -7.41
N MET A 92 8.28 -9.94 -6.11
CA MET A 92 9.45 -9.67 -5.27
C MET A 92 10.45 -10.82 -5.27
N HIS A 93 9.96 -12.04 -5.06
CA HIS A 93 10.79 -13.24 -5.05
C HIS A 93 11.45 -13.46 -6.42
N THR A 94 10.69 -13.42 -7.52
CA THR A 94 11.24 -13.62 -8.87
C THR A 94 12.22 -12.52 -9.27
N THR A 95 12.03 -11.28 -8.83
CA THR A 95 12.86 -10.14 -9.26
C THR A 95 14.14 -9.99 -8.45
N TYR A 96 14.07 -10.25 -7.13
CA TYR A 96 15.17 -9.93 -6.20
C TYR A 96 15.71 -11.17 -5.46
N ALA A 97 14.99 -12.30 -5.52
CA ALA A 97 15.34 -13.57 -4.87
C ALA A 97 15.52 -13.61 -3.32
N PRO A 98 14.83 -12.81 -2.48
CA PRO A 98 14.76 -13.13 -1.04
C PRO A 98 14.04 -14.47 -0.82
N GLU A 99 14.44 -15.20 0.22
CA GLU A 99 13.82 -16.48 0.56
C GLU A 99 12.33 -16.35 0.94
N HIS A 100 11.52 -17.36 0.61
CA HIS A 100 10.06 -17.31 0.74
C HIS A 100 9.55 -17.17 2.18
N ASP A 101 10.34 -17.65 3.14
CA ASP A 101 10.06 -17.65 4.58
C ASP A 101 10.25 -16.28 5.24
N LEU A 102 11.00 -15.37 4.58
CA LEU A 102 11.17 -13.99 5.02
C LEU A 102 9.89 -13.15 4.87
N TYR A 103 8.95 -13.58 4.02
CA TYR A 103 7.77 -12.79 3.68
C TYR A 103 6.61 -12.99 4.65
N LYS A 104 6.11 -11.88 5.18
CA LYS A 104 4.82 -11.78 5.88
C LYS A 104 3.85 -11.02 4.99
N VAL A 105 2.75 -11.67 4.60
CA VAL A 105 1.76 -11.09 3.69
C VAL A 105 0.46 -10.84 4.42
N SER A 106 -0.08 -9.64 4.29
CA SER A 106 -1.38 -9.21 4.83
C SER A 106 -2.16 -8.41 3.79
N SER A 107 -3.41 -8.11 4.08
CA SER A 107 -4.22 -7.23 3.25
C SER A 107 -5.23 -6.45 4.07
N VAL A 108 -5.53 -5.24 3.61
CA VAL A 108 -6.63 -4.41 4.08
C VAL A 108 -7.61 -4.25 2.91
N PRO A 109 -8.85 -4.75 3.04
CA PRO A 109 -9.84 -4.67 1.96
C PRO A 109 -10.08 -3.23 1.50
N GLU A 110 -10.24 -2.28 2.43
CA GLU A 110 -10.57 -0.90 2.08
C GLU A 110 -9.60 0.07 2.75
N ASP A 111 -8.79 0.77 1.96
CA ASP A 111 -7.78 1.73 2.43
C ASP A 111 -8.38 3.10 2.73
N TRP A 112 -9.15 3.16 3.81
CA TRP A 112 -9.74 4.42 4.28
C TRP A 112 -8.69 5.39 4.81
N ASP A 113 -7.60 4.90 5.40
CA ASP A 113 -6.52 5.74 5.91
C ASP A 113 -5.75 6.40 4.75
N GLY A 114 -5.46 5.63 3.69
CA GLY A 114 -4.89 6.16 2.45
C GLY A 114 -5.79 7.19 1.77
N LEU A 115 -7.12 6.99 1.79
CA LEU A 115 -8.07 8.00 1.31
C LEU A 115 -8.00 9.29 2.15
N VAL A 116 -7.94 9.19 3.48
CA VAL A 116 -7.79 10.35 4.37
C VAL A 116 -6.50 11.10 4.08
N GLU A 117 -5.37 10.40 3.94
CA GLU A 117 -4.09 11.03 3.59
C GLU A 117 -4.16 11.73 2.23
N LEU A 118 -4.81 11.12 1.25
CA LEU A 118 -4.97 11.69 -0.09
C LEU A 118 -5.76 13.00 -0.03
N LEU A 119 -6.88 13.02 0.71
CA LEU A 119 -7.73 14.20 0.88
C LEU A 119 -7.03 15.33 1.61
N GLN A 120 -6.19 15.01 2.59
CA GLN A 120 -5.37 16.01 3.29
C GLN A 120 -4.32 16.64 2.37
N ARG A 121 -3.72 15.85 1.47
CA ARG A 121 -2.71 16.34 0.52
C ARG A 121 -3.31 17.05 -0.68
N ARG A 122 -4.53 16.66 -1.08
CA ARG A 122 -5.27 17.21 -2.22
C ARG A 122 -6.69 17.55 -1.76
N PRO A 123 -6.87 18.72 -1.12
CA PRO A 123 -8.18 19.16 -0.68
C PRO A 123 -9.16 19.25 -1.85
N MET A 124 -10.41 18.87 -1.57
CA MET A 124 -11.53 18.91 -2.51
C MET A 124 -12.71 19.68 -1.91
N ASN A 125 -13.71 19.97 -2.73
CA ASN A 125 -14.95 20.55 -2.22
C ASN A 125 -15.60 19.57 -1.24
N HIS A 126 -16.10 20.09 -0.11
CA HIS A 126 -16.67 19.29 0.99
C HIS A 126 -15.69 18.31 1.66
N GLY A 127 -14.38 18.46 1.46
CA GLY A 127 -13.36 17.57 2.03
C GLY A 127 -13.47 17.40 3.56
N ASP A 128 -13.71 18.48 4.31
CA ASP A 128 -13.87 18.41 5.77
C ASP A 128 -15.10 17.59 6.20
N GLU A 129 -16.18 17.64 5.42
CA GLU A 129 -17.41 16.88 5.67
C GLU A 129 -17.22 15.40 5.34
N VAL A 130 -16.47 15.10 4.27
CA VAL A 130 -16.03 13.75 3.91
C VAL A 130 -15.16 13.17 5.02
N LEU A 131 -14.13 13.89 5.46
CA LEU A 131 -13.25 13.47 6.54
C LEU A 131 -14.03 13.24 7.84
N SER A 132 -14.96 14.13 8.18
CA SER A 132 -15.85 13.98 9.34
C SER A 132 -16.75 12.75 9.24
N LEU A 133 -17.28 12.45 8.05
CA LEU A 133 -18.08 11.25 7.80
C LEU A 133 -17.24 9.98 7.97
N ILE A 134 -16.04 9.94 7.39
CA ILE A 134 -15.11 8.80 7.52
C ILE A 134 -14.77 8.56 8.99
N ALA A 135 -14.49 9.63 9.75
CA ALA A 135 -14.12 9.52 11.16
C ALA A 135 -15.23 9.00 12.08
N ARG A 136 -16.51 9.31 11.79
CA ARG A 136 -17.65 8.97 12.66
C ARG A 136 -18.39 7.69 12.30
N THR A 137 -18.17 7.16 11.09
CA THR A 137 -18.96 6.04 10.55
C THR A 137 -18.08 4.81 10.50
N SER A 138 -18.46 3.69 11.12
CA SER A 138 -17.72 2.44 10.95
C SER A 138 -17.80 1.95 9.49
N ILE A 139 -16.79 1.21 9.04
CA ILE A 139 -16.77 0.58 7.71
C ILE A 139 -18.04 -0.27 7.50
N PHE A 140 -18.40 -1.04 8.54
CA PHE A 140 -19.58 -1.93 8.51
C PHE A 140 -20.93 -1.20 8.70
N GLU A 141 -20.91 0.12 8.91
CA GLU A 141 -22.12 0.95 9.04
C GLU A 141 -22.46 1.68 7.72
N GLY A 142 -21.90 1.21 6.60
CA GLY A 142 -22.21 1.75 5.28
C GLY A 142 -21.53 3.09 5.00
N ARG A 143 -20.28 3.26 5.46
CA ARG A 143 -19.46 4.46 5.23
C ARG A 143 -19.42 4.88 3.75
N GLU A 144 -19.15 3.94 2.84
CA GLU A 144 -19.16 4.18 1.39
C GLU A 144 -20.53 4.65 0.90
N LYS A 145 -21.61 3.98 1.32
CA LYS A 145 -22.98 4.36 0.94
C LYS A 145 -23.32 5.78 1.39
N GLN A 146 -22.94 6.17 2.61
CA GLN A 146 -23.19 7.54 3.08
C GLN A 146 -22.40 8.57 2.26
N LEU A 147 -21.20 8.24 1.75
CA LEU A 147 -20.48 9.10 0.81
C LEU A 147 -21.17 9.19 -0.56
N MET A 148 -21.72 8.08 -1.05
CA MET A 148 -22.49 8.06 -2.31
C MET A 148 -23.77 8.91 -2.21
N ASP A 149 -24.44 8.91 -1.06
CA ASP A 149 -25.66 9.68 -0.82
C ASP A 149 -25.38 11.18 -0.60
N MET A 150 -24.14 11.53 -0.22
CA MET A 150 -23.71 12.90 0.05
C MET A 150 -23.82 13.78 -1.21
N TYR A 151 -24.54 14.90 -1.08
CA TYR A 151 -24.77 15.88 -2.16
C TYR A 151 -25.25 15.27 -3.49
N GLY A 152 -26.05 14.21 -3.45
CA GLY A 152 -26.53 13.53 -4.67
C GLY A 152 -25.39 12.86 -5.46
N GLY A 153 -24.37 12.37 -4.75
CA GLY A 153 -23.24 11.62 -5.28
C GLY A 153 -22.21 12.46 -6.02
N THR A 154 -22.27 13.79 -5.93
CA THR A 154 -21.24 14.67 -6.53
C THR A 154 -19.87 14.43 -5.91
N VAL A 155 -19.82 14.32 -4.57
CA VAL A 155 -18.61 14.04 -3.79
C VAL A 155 -18.00 12.69 -4.20
N TYR A 156 -18.80 11.62 -4.21
CA TYR A 156 -18.32 10.30 -4.58
C TYR A 156 -17.76 10.27 -6.01
N ARG A 157 -18.42 10.92 -6.98
CA ARG A 157 -17.91 11.05 -8.35
C ARG A 157 -16.63 11.87 -8.45
N GLU A 158 -16.37 12.78 -7.54
CA GLU A 158 -15.12 13.55 -7.49
C GLU A 158 -13.98 12.70 -6.91
N LEU A 159 -14.25 11.83 -5.92
CA LEU A 159 -13.28 10.88 -5.37
C LEU A 159 -12.79 9.84 -6.38
N LEU A 160 -13.61 9.53 -7.40
CA LEU A 160 -13.27 8.57 -8.46
C LEU A 160 -12.44 9.16 -9.62
N LYS A 161 -12.10 10.45 -9.58
CA LYS A 161 -11.33 11.15 -10.63
C LYS A 161 -9.84 11.23 -10.31
#